data_AF-W0E048-F1
#
_entry.id   AF-W0E048-F1
#
_cell.length_a   1.000
_cell.length_b   1.000
_cell.length_c   1.000
_cell.angle_alpha   90.00
_cell.angle_beta   90.00
_cell.angle_gamma   90.00
#
_symmetry.space_group_name_H-M   'P 1'
#
loop_
_entity.id
_entity.type
_entity.pdbx_description
1 polymer ?
#
loop_
_entity_poly.entity_id
_entity_poly.type
_entity_poly.pdbx_seq_one_letter_code
_entity_poly.pdbx_strand_id
1 'polypeptide(L)'
;MAFTSDWARQTGVRPNNAVVVYAKGDSMEPSICDGDVLLIDIDTAGDDIRDGQVYAIRYGHELRVKRLFRRYDGSLILRSDNAGRYPEEIIPREDQNGQVHVIGRVVWRAGGV
;
A
#
# COMPACT_ATOMS: atom_id res chain seq x y z
N MET A 1 14.74 -12.52 9.75
CA MET A 1 13.50 -12.36 10.55
C MET A 1 12.62 -13.56 10.23
N ALA A 2 12.19 -14.33 11.22
CA ALA A 2 11.29 -15.46 11.01
C ALA A 2 9.90 -15.06 11.56
N PHE A 3 8.92 -14.93 10.67
CA PHE A 3 7.53 -14.70 11.08
C PHE A 3 6.96 -16.05 11.55
N THR A 4 6.56 -16.13 12.83
CA THR A 4 6.01 -17.37 13.39
C THR A 4 4.59 -17.61 12.90
N SER A 5 4.14 -18.86 12.94
CA SER A 5 2.79 -19.27 12.54
C SER A 5 1.69 -18.56 13.33
N ASP A 6 1.98 -18.11 14.56
CA ASP A 6 1.03 -17.39 15.42
C ASP A 6 0.83 -15.94 15.00
N TRP A 7 1.90 -15.27 14.53
CA TRP A 7 1.80 -13.89 14.01
C TRP A 7 0.96 -13.86 12.72
N ALA A 8 1.17 -14.83 11.81
CA ALA A 8 0.37 -14.99 10.60
C ALA A 8 -1.12 -15.23 10.91
N ARG A 9 -1.41 -15.99 11.98
CA ARG A 9 -2.79 -16.27 12.42
C ARG A 9 -3.46 -15.04 13.03
N GLN A 10 -2.71 -14.17 13.73
CA GLN A 10 -3.21 -12.91 14.29
C GLN A 10 -3.44 -11.82 13.25
N THR A 11 -2.59 -11.73 12.23
CA THR A 11 -2.74 -10.72 11.16
C THR A 11 -3.64 -11.19 10.02
N GLY A 12 -3.99 -12.48 9.98
CA GLY A 12 -4.80 -13.09 8.92
C GLY A 12 -4.05 -13.30 7.61
N VAL A 13 -2.76 -12.94 7.56
CA VAL A 13 -1.92 -13.05 6.36
C VAL A 13 -1.45 -14.48 6.21
N ARG A 14 -1.66 -15.05 5.03
CA ARG A 14 -1.13 -16.38 4.71
C ARG A 14 0.37 -16.26 4.46
N PRO A 15 1.24 -17.06 5.10
CA PRO A 15 2.69 -16.94 4.93
C PRO A 15 3.17 -17.00 3.47
N ASN A 16 2.50 -17.79 2.63
CA ASN A 16 2.84 -17.94 1.21
C ASN A 16 2.42 -16.73 0.35
N ASN A 17 1.56 -15.86 0.88
CA ASN A 17 1.02 -14.68 0.19
C ASN A 17 1.45 -13.39 0.90
N ALA A 18 2.63 -13.43 1.54
CA ALA A 18 3.24 -12.30 2.20
C ALA A 18 4.53 -11.92 1.47
N VAL A 19 4.68 -10.64 1.12
CA VAL A 19 5.89 -10.10 0.49
C VAL A 19 6.51 -9.05 1.40
N VAL A 20 7.83 -9.14 1.58
CA VAL A 20 8.60 -8.14 2.32
C VAL A 20 9.27 -7.20 1.34
N VAL A 21 9.11 -5.90 1.52
CA VAL A 21 9.78 -4.85 0.75
C VAL A 21 10.39 -3.80 1.66
N TYR A 22 11.30 -2.99 1.13
CA TYR A 22 11.84 -1.83 1.82
C TYR A 22 11.21 -0.56 1.25
N ALA A 23 10.71 0.30 2.13
CA ALA A 23 10.21 1.61 1.77
C ALA A 23 11.35 2.50 1.27
N LYS A 24 11.04 3.34 0.28
CA LYS A 24 11.98 4.32 -0.28
C LYS A 24 11.29 5.67 -0.42
N GLY A 25 11.98 6.72 0.00
CA GLY A 25 11.51 8.10 0.00
C GLY A 25 10.65 8.46 1.21
N ASP A 26 10.23 9.73 1.27
CA ASP A 26 9.57 10.36 2.43
C ASP A 26 8.07 10.60 2.21
N SER A 27 7.49 10.07 1.13
CA SER A 27 6.11 10.39 0.76
C SER A 27 5.07 9.87 1.75
N MET A 28 5.40 8.80 2.48
CA MET A 28 4.52 8.22 3.48
C MET A 28 4.90 8.58 4.91
N GLU A 29 5.86 9.50 5.10
CA GLU A 29 6.21 9.99 6.44
C GLU A 29 5.04 10.77 7.07
N PRO A 30 4.83 10.67 8.40
CA PRO A 30 5.63 9.89 9.36
C PRO A 30 5.16 8.44 9.54
N SER A 31 4.17 7.97 8.76
CA SER A 31 3.59 6.63 8.94
C SER A 31 4.54 5.50 8.53
N ILE A 32 5.33 5.75 7.47
CA ILE A 32 6.32 4.86 6.89
C ILE A 32 7.51 5.75 6.50
N CYS A 33 8.66 5.50 7.11
CA CYS A 33 9.90 6.24 6.84
C CYS A 33 10.72 5.57 5.74
N ASP A 34 11.65 6.31 5.14
CA ASP A 34 12.65 5.73 4.25
C ASP A 34 13.43 4.60 4.95
N GLY A 35 13.57 3.45 4.28
CA GLY A 35 14.22 2.26 4.84
C GLY A 35 13.34 1.36 5.70
N ASP A 36 12.10 1.75 6.02
CA ASP A 36 11.17 0.87 6.75
C ASP A 36 10.93 -0.44 5.99
N VAL A 37 10.92 -1.55 6.73
CA VAL A 37 10.51 -2.86 6.22
C VAL A 37 9.00 -2.92 6.23
N LEU A 38 8.41 -3.18 5.07
CA LEU A 38 6.97 -3.35 4.91
C LEU A 38 6.64 -4.79 4.62
N LEU A 39 5.59 -5.29 5.26
CA LEU A 39 4.99 -6.56 4.91
C LEU A 39 3.67 -6.30 4.18
N ILE A 40 3.59 -6.88 2.99
CA ILE A 40 2.46 -6.74 2.08
C ILE A 40 1.73 -8.08 2.01
N ASP A 41 0.42 -8.05 2.25
CA ASP A 41 -0.49 -9.16 1.99
C ASP A 41 -1.00 -9.07 0.54
N ILE A 42 -0.58 -10.02 -0.31
CA ILE A 42 -0.95 -10.02 -1.74
C ILE A 42 -2.29 -10.71 -1.99
N ASP A 43 -2.91 -11.37 -0.99
CA ASP A 43 -4.29 -11.87 -1.12
C ASP A 43 -5.30 -10.72 -1.21
N THR A 44 -4.89 -9.51 -0.81
CA THR A 44 -5.68 -8.30 -0.97
C THR A 44 -5.36 -7.54 -2.26
N ALA A 45 -4.72 -8.19 -3.23
CA ALA A 45 -4.60 -7.66 -4.57
C ALA A 45 -5.98 -7.57 -5.24
N GLY A 46 -6.21 -6.53 -6.05
CA GLY A 46 -7.45 -6.33 -6.78
C GLY A 46 -8.25 -5.10 -6.33
N ASP A 47 -9.55 -5.10 -6.63
CA ASP A 47 -10.39 -3.90 -6.59
C ASP A 47 -11.10 -3.66 -5.25
N ASP A 48 -11.08 -4.63 -4.32
CA ASP A 48 -11.66 -4.50 -2.97
C ASP A 48 -10.77 -3.66 -2.04
N ILE A 49 -10.66 -2.38 -2.40
CA ILE A 49 -9.90 -1.39 -1.65
C ILE A 49 -10.70 -1.01 -0.41
N ARG A 50 -10.10 -1.26 0.76
CA ARG A 50 -10.56 -0.71 2.03
C ARG A 50 -10.04 0.71 2.20
N ASP A 51 -10.96 1.65 2.32
CA ASP A 51 -10.67 3.07 2.47
C ASP A 51 -9.72 3.36 3.63
N GLY A 52 -8.78 4.27 3.36
CA GLY A 52 -7.81 4.72 4.33
C GLY A 52 -6.74 3.69 4.66
N GLN A 53 -6.70 2.52 4.02
CA GLN A 53 -5.61 1.57 4.20
C GLN A 53 -4.45 1.87 3.25
N VAL A 54 -3.25 1.42 3.61
CA VAL A 54 -2.02 1.61 2.83
C VAL A 54 -1.80 0.41 1.92
N TYR A 55 -1.54 0.67 0.64
CA TYR A 55 -1.32 -0.36 -0.36
C TYR A 55 -0.01 -0.13 -1.10
N ALA A 56 0.62 -1.24 -1.48
CA ALA A 56 1.59 -1.24 -2.55
C ALA A 56 0.85 -1.33 -3.88
N ILE A 57 1.17 -0.42 -4.79
CA ILE A 57 0.57 -0.34 -6.11
C ILE A 57 1.67 -0.21 -7.16
N ARG A 58 1.37 -0.64 -8.39
CA ARG A 58 2.09 -0.23 -9.58
C ARG A 58 1.26 0.84 -10.29
N TYR A 59 1.84 2.00 -10.53
CA TYR A 59 1.27 3.05 -11.36
C TYR A 59 2.10 3.20 -12.63
N GLY A 60 1.56 2.80 -13.79
CA GLY A 60 2.32 2.62 -15.02
C GLY A 60 3.47 1.61 -14.82
N HIS A 61 4.70 2.11 -14.78
CA HIS A 61 5.91 1.30 -14.56
C HIS A 61 6.53 1.48 -13.17
N GLU A 62 5.95 2.33 -12.32
CA GLU A 62 6.52 2.68 -11.01
C GLU A 62 5.82 1.93 -9.88
N LEU A 63 6.60 1.42 -8.93
CA LEU A 63 6.08 0.89 -7.67
C LEU A 63 5.94 2.02 -6.65
N ARG A 64 4.77 2.14 -6.04
CA ARG A 64 4.45 3.18 -5.07
C ARG A 64 3.75 2.57 -3.87
N VAL A 65 3.94 3.17 -2.70
CA VAL A 65 3.15 2.89 -1.49
C VAL A 65 2.33 4.14 -1.20
N LYS A 66 1.00 3.98 -1.16
CA LYS A 66 0.05 5.08 -0.96
C LYS A 66 -1.13 4.63 -0.11
N ARG A 67 -1.77 5.60 0.56
CA ARG A 67 -3.05 5.39 1.21
C ARG A 67 -4.17 5.55 0.17
N LEU A 68 -5.02 4.53 0.04
CA LEU A 68 -6.04 4.50 -0.99
C LEU A 68 -7.43 4.83 -0.44
N PHE A 69 -8.21 5.57 -1.22
CA PHE A 69 -9.63 5.84 -0.94
C PHE A 69 -10.45 5.72 -2.22
N ARG A 70 -11.63 5.12 -2.13
CA ARG A 70 -12.58 5.02 -3.23
C ARG A 70 -13.64 6.11 -3.10
N ARG A 71 -13.80 6.94 -4.13
CA ARG A 71 -14.89 7.91 -4.21
C ARG A 71 -16.18 7.24 -4.70
N TYR A 72 -17.33 7.88 -4.43
CA TYR A 72 -18.65 7.39 -4.86
C TYR A 72 -18.81 7.31 -6.39
N ASP A 73 -18.08 8.13 -7.14
CA ASP A 73 -18.01 8.07 -8.61
C ASP A 73 -17.12 6.92 -9.13
N GLY A 74 -16.47 6.17 -8.22
CA GLY A 74 -15.55 5.09 -8.53
C GLY A 74 -14.09 5.55 -8.74
N SER A 75 -13.82 6.86 -8.72
CA SER A 75 -12.47 7.40 -8.80
C SER A 75 -11.62 6.93 -7.61
N LEU A 76 -10.34 6.71 -7.85
CA LEU A 76 -9.38 6.25 -6.85
C LEU A 76 -8.51 7.43 -6.41
N ILE A 77 -8.44 7.68 -5.11
CA ILE A 77 -7.52 8.67 -4.54
C ILE A 77 -6.25 7.93 -4.09
N LEU A 78 -5.10 8.35 -4.60
CA LEU A 78 -3.78 7.99 -4.12
C LEU A 78 -3.29 9.12 -3.20
N ARG A 79 -3.29 8.88 -1.89
CA ARG A 79 -2.84 9.87 -0.91
C ARG A 79 -1.50 9.49 -0.31
N SER A 80 -0.61 10.47 -0.28
CA SER A 80 0.63 10.46 0.50
C SER A 80 0.31 10.91 1.93
N ASP A 81 0.90 10.25 2.93
CA ASP A 81 0.74 10.71 4.33
C ASP A 81 1.50 12.03 4.58
N ASN A 82 2.57 12.27 3.82
CA ASN A 82 3.27 13.55 3.75
C ASN A 82 2.58 14.51 2.78
N ALA A 83 1.30 14.80 3.02
CA ALA A 83 0.44 15.53 2.08
C ALA A 83 0.89 16.98 1.81
N GLY A 84 1.67 17.58 2.71
CA GLY A 84 2.21 18.94 2.53
C GLY A 84 3.28 19.03 1.44
N ARG A 85 4.01 17.94 1.18
CA ARG A 85 5.01 17.85 0.09
C ARG A 85 4.47 17.14 -1.14
N TYR A 86 3.53 16.20 -0.95
CA TYR A 86 3.03 15.32 -1.99
C TYR A 86 1.50 15.46 -2.08
N PRO A 87 0.98 16.24 -3.03
CA PRO A 87 -0.46 16.38 -3.21
C PRO A 87 -1.12 15.05 -3.54
N GLU A 88 -2.43 14.95 -3.29
CA GLU A 88 -3.21 13.76 -3.66
C GLU A 88 -3.38 13.65 -5.17
N GLU A 89 -3.29 12.43 -5.68
CA GLU A 89 -3.58 12.10 -7.07
C GLU A 89 -4.97 11.45 -7.14
N ILE A 90 -5.82 11.89 -8.06
CA ILE A 90 -7.17 11.34 -8.26
C ILE A 90 -7.20 10.71 -9.65
N ILE A 91 -7.43 9.40 -9.69
CA ILE A 91 -7.49 8.62 -10.93
C ILE A 91 -8.95 8.31 -11.24
N PRO A 92 -9.53 8.89 -12.32
CA PRO A 92 -10.88 8.58 -12.77
C PRO A 92 -11.08 7.09 -12.99
N ARG A 93 -12.31 6.60 -12.83
CA ARG A 93 -12.61 5.17 -12.96
C ARG A 93 -12.19 4.62 -14.33
N GLU A 94 -12.41 5.36 -15.41
CA GLU A 94 -12.02 4.97 -16.76
C GLU A 94 -10.52 4.81 -16.96
N ASP A 95 -9.69 5.58 -16.24
CA ASP A 95 -8.24 5.61 -16.41
C ASP A 95 -7.51 4.59 -15.53
N GLN A 96 -8.19 4.02 -14.53
CA GLN A 96 -7.57 3.06 -13.62
C GLN A 96 -7.12 1.79 -14.34
N ASN A 97 -7.88 1.33 -15.33
CA ASN A 97 -7.57 0.11 -16.03
C ASN A 97 -6.29 0.29 -16.85
N GLY A 98 -5.28 -0.54 -16.57
CA GLY A 98 -3.97 -0.48 -17.22
C GLY A 98 -2.99 0.54 -16.62
N GLN A 99 -3.45 1.54 -15.88
CA GLN A 99 -2.57 2.47 -15.17
C GLN A 99 -2.30 2.05 -13.73
N VAL A 100 -3.33 1.63 -12.98
CA VAL A 100 -3.19 1.27 -11.56
C VAL A 100 -3.33 -0.23 -11.41
N HIS A 101 -2.36 -0.85 -10.76
CA HIS A 101 -2.43 -2.25 -10.35
C HIS A 101 -2.12 -2.37 -8.86
N VAL A 102 -3.12 -2.79 -8.07
CA VAL A 102 -2.95 -3.04 -6.64
C VAL A 102 -2.22 -4.36 -6.45
N ILE A 103 -1.04 -4.29 -5.83
CA ILE A 103 -0.20 -5.47 -5.56
C ILE A 103 -0.64 -6.15 -4.26
N GLY A 104 -1.04 -5.36 -3.27
CA GLY A 104 -1.46 -5.85 -1.97
C GLY A 104 -1.48 -4.76 -0.92
N ARG A 105 -2.04 -5.07 0.25
CA ARG A 105 -2.16 -4.14 1.38
C ARG A 105 -0.93 -4.27 2.27
N VAL A 106 -0.41 -3.13 2.71
CA VAL A 106 0.59 -3.10 3.77
C VAL A 106 -0.11 -3.42 5.09
N VAL A 107 0.20 -4.57 5.66
CA VAL A 107 -0.43 -5.07 6.90
C VAL A 107 0.45 -4.86 8.12
N TRP A 108 1.74 -4.61 7.90
CA TRP A 108 2.70 -4.39 8.97
C TRP A 108 3.91 -3.62 8.47
N ARG A 109 4.54 -2.88 9.37
CA ARG A 109 5.81 -2.20 9.13
C ARG A 109 6.72 -2.30 10.35
N ALA A 110 8.03 -2.34 10.11
CA ALA A 110 9.04 -2.10 11.14
C ALA A 110 10.29 -1.46 10.58
N GLY A 111 10.92 -0.68 11.43
CA GLY A 111 11.93 0.28 11.03
C GLY A 111 11.63 1.57 11.78
N GLY A 112 12.59 2.47 11.74
CA GLY A 112 12.43 3.75 12.41
C GLY A 112 13.76 4.46 12.54
N VAL A 113 13.75 5.68 12.02
CA VAL A 113 14.00 6.87 12.84
C VAL A 113 12.80 7.78 12.73
#